data_AF-A0A0V0R5K0-F1
#
_entry.id   AF-A0A0V0R5K0-F1
#
_cell.length_a   1.000
_cell.length_b   1.000
_cell.length_c   1.000
_cell.angle_alpha   90.00
_cell.angle_beta   90.00
_cell.angle_gamma   90.00
#
_symmetry.space_group_name_H-M   'P 1'
#
loop_
_entity.id
_entity.type
_entity.pdbx_description
1 polymer ?
#
loop_
_entity_poly.entity_id
_entity_poly.type
_entity_poly.pdbx_seq_one_letter_code
_entity_poly.pdbx_strand_id
1 'polypeptide(L)'
;MNNQIETMSCPIKEHDEQPYIFFKFSEQKNEILQCMFCNLEDPQVNKKIAINQLLNQPIWKIKNFPPLKDQKEDVKIKKILENCTKEEIKKFKEKILSDIDLYYKKIANDLLNGIAQSKKYSKEQFEKYFQFVEIDEIYNIEPLKNSLKQFQQNQINLDQLFNIQLNLKKDFEQEQKPKIVNNQEKIRQEINNQFNSLKQQLNQKVNQFNQQITLNNNIIQQQIINIQQPAQNNNNNNNNNHNINQNINPNNNKNIQQYPMNFYKSQDQCNSQNEIQITNNSRKIEFDNKSSKAKKIYSQSLDKEKTYHLKIKIDLQGSKKSYLDFRLISSEEKDSDWFGYNYLFINDSQGNCGSNNYQNLTKQGIKFSEFMEDNKTVFNVVFNYQDKLFEVYDDEKKAQLIQIIDWQKTKQDFVFGIQFCQNYNQPYPKCRLEIIDIQCY
;
A
#
# COMPACT_ATOMS: atom_id res chain seq x y z
N MET A 1 -57.79 -44.11 0.36
CA MET A 1 -56.45 -44.66 0.64
C MET A 1 -56.02 -44.11 1.98
N ASN A 2 -56.09 -44.95 3.01
CA ASN A 2 -55.70 -44.59 4.38
C ASN A 2 -54.18 -44.47 4.43
N ASN A 3 -53.65 -43.26 4.64
CA ASN A 3 -52.29 -43.10 5.14
C ASN A 3 -52.29 -43.58 6.59
N GLN A 4 -51.89 -44.83 6.82
CA GLN A 4 -51.49 -45.29 8.14
C GLN A 4 -50.37 -44.37 8.61
N ILE A 5 -50.64 -43.55 9.62
CA ILE A 5 -49.59 -43.05 10.49
C ILE A 5 -49.04 -44.30 11.15
N GLU A 6 -47.88 -44.80 10.70
CA GLU A 6 -47.15 -45.84 11.42
C GLU A 6 -47.04 -45.37 12.87
N THR A 7 -47.69 -46.10 13.77
CA THR A 7 -47.69 -45.77 15.19
C THR A 7 -46.25 -45.79 15.69
N MET A 8 -45.83 -44.74 16.41
CA MET A 8 -44.52 -44.65 17.08
C MET A 8 -44.45 -45.62 18.29
N SER A 9 -44.78 -46.88 18.07
CA SER A 9 -44.90 -47.95 19.04
C SER A 9 -43.95 -49.10 18.74
N CYS A 10 -43.54 -49.80 19.78
CA CYS A 10 -42.62 -50.92 19.69
C CYS A 10 -43.28 -52.15 19.03
N PRO A 11 -42.68 -52.76 17.99
CA PRO A 11 -43.24 -53.92 17.31
C PRO A 11 -42.93 -55.26 18.00
N ILE A 12 -42.16 -55.25 19.10
CA ILE A 12 -41.84 -56.46 19.88
C ILE A 12 -43.11 -56.86 20.64
N LYS A 13 -43.57 -58.10 20.42
CA LYS A 13 -44.86 -58.58 20.95
C LYS A 13 -44.91 -58.55 22.48
N GLU A 14 -43.78 -58.82 23.13
CA GLU A 14 -43.63 -58.82 24.58
C GLU A 14 -43.64 -57.40 25.18
N HIS A 15 -43.61 -56.34 24.35
CA HIS A 15 -43.56 -54.94 24.79
C HIS A 15 -44.90 -54.20 24.64
N ASP A 16 -46.00 -54.91 24.34
CA ASP A 16 -47.38 -54.41 24.34
C ASP A 16 -47.58 -53.07 23.61
N GLU A 17 -46.97 -52.92 22.43
CA GLU A 17 -47.07 -51.70 21.60
C GLU A 17 -46.69 -50.39 22.33
N GLN A 18 -45.82 -50.47 23.36
CA GLN A 18 -45.36 -49.31 24.11
C GLN A 18 -44.76 -48.22 23.20
N PRO A 19 -45.02 -46.93 23.48
CA PRO A 19 -44.49 -45.84 22.66
C PRO A 19 -42.96 -45.78 22.75
N TYR A 20 -42.32 -45.39 21.65
CA TYR A 20 -40.90 -45.08 21.64
C TYR A 20 -40.62 -43.81 22.45
N ILE A 21 -39.65 -43.89 23.36
CA ILE A 21 -39.27 -42.79 24.26
C ILE A 21 -37.81 -42.35 24.10
N PHE A 22 -36.94 -43.22 23.58
CA PHE A 22 -35.54 -42.93 23.31
C PHE A 22 -35.16 -43.16 21.84
N PHE A 23 -34.30 -42.29 21.33
CA PHE A 23 -33.53 -42.48 20.11
C PHE A 23 -32.11 -42.90 20.47
N LYS A 24 -31.57 -43.93 19.82
CA LYS A 24 -30.19 -44.40 20.02
C LYS A 24 -29.39 -44.25 18.74
N PHE A 25 -28.18 -43.69 18.86
CA PHE A 25 -27.19 -43.80 17.80
C PHE A 25 -26.63 -45.24 17.77
N SER A 26 -27.19 -46.08 16.89
CA SER A 26 -26.79 -47.47 16.68
C SER A 26 -26.54 -47.76 15.21
N GLU A 27 -25.68 -48.75 14.96
CA GLU A 27 -25.47 -49.34 13.62
C GLU A 27 -26.57 -50.36 13.28
N GLN A 28 -27.34 -50.81 14.28
CA GLN A 28 -28.43 -51.77 14.09
C GLN A 28 -29.77 -51.06 13.96
N LYS A 29 -30.45 -51.25 12.82
CA LYS A 29 -31.72 -50.58 12.48
C LYS A 29 -32.81 -50.77 13.54
N ASN A 30 -32.90 -51.95 14.13
CA ASN A 30 -33.91 -52.30 15.13
C ASN A 30 -33.63 -51.69 16.52
N GLU A 31 -32.46 -51.11 16.76
CA GLU A 31 -32.09 -50.52 18.04
C GLU A 31 -32.27 -49.00 18.11
N ILE A 32 -32.49 -48.34 16.97
CA ILE A 32 -32.45 -46.86 16.88
C ILE A 32 -33.61 -46.19 17.63
N LEU A 33 -34.72 -46.89 17.85
CA LEU A 33 -35.87 -46.45 18.62
C LEU A 33 -36.14 -47.44 19.75
N GLN A 34 -36.25 -46.95 20.97
CA GLN A 34 -36.40 -47.78 22.17
C GLN A 34 -37.61 -47.35 22.99
N CYS A 35 -38.50 -48.29 23.29
CA CYS A 35 -39.51 -48.15 24.34
C CYS A 35 -38.85 -48.40 25.72
N MET A 36 -39.64 -48.34 26.79
CA MET A 36 -39.12 -48.54 28.15
C MET A 36 -38.43 -49.90 28.34
N PHE A 37 -39.00 -50.97 27.78
CA PHE A 37 -38.46 -52.33 27.89
C PHE A 37 -37.16 -52.50 27.08
N CYS A 38 -37.15 -52.10 25.80
CA CYS A 38 -35.92 -52.08 24.99
C CYS A 38 -34.77 -51.31 25.65
N ASN A 39 -35.08 -50.21 26.36
CA ASN A 39 -34.07 -49.42 27.04
C ASN A 39 -33.48 -50.14 28.26
N LEU A 40 -34.27 -50.93 28.99
CA LEU A 40 -33.80 -51.67 30.17
C LEU A 40 -32.81 -52.79 29.79
N GLU A 41 -32.99 -53.38 28.61
CA GLU A 41 -32.14 -54.45 28.10
C GLU A 41 -30.84 -53.94 27.46
N ASP A 42 -30.74 -52.64 27.19
CA ASP A 42 -29.58 -52.05 26.51
C ASP A 42 -28.63 -51.32 27.48
N PRO A 43 -27.39 -51.80 27.66
CA PRO A 43 -26.44 -51.20 28.60
C PRO A 43 -25.83 -49.87 28.11
N GLN A 44 -26.01 -49.45 26.85
CA GLN A 44 -25.34 -48.29 26.27
C GLN A 44 -26.05 -46.95 26.56
N VAL A 45 -26.02 -46.49 27.80
CA VAL A 45 -26.73 -45.28 28.26
C VAL A 45 -26.28 -44.00 27.55
N ASN A 46 -24.98 -43.86 27.24
CA ASN A 46 -24.39 -42.64 26.68
C ASN A 46 -24.67 -42.41 25.19
N LYS A 47 -25.38 -43.32 24.52
CA LYS A 47 -25.79 -43.18 23.11
C LYS A 47 -27.29 -42.91 22.95
N LYS A 48 -28.02 -42.86 24.06
CA LYS A 48 -29.47 -42.74 24.10
C LYS A 48 -29.89 -41.31 24.38
N ILE A 49 -30.85 -40.81 23.63
CA ILE A 49 -31.41 -39.46 23.72
C ILE A 49 -32.91 -39.58 23.90
N ALA A 50 -33.47 -38.85 24.86
CA ALA A 50 -34.92 -38.79 24.98
C ALA A 50 -35.52 -38.10 23.74
N ILE A 51 -36.49 -38.73 23.08
CA ILE A 51 -37.09 -38.22 21.83
C ILE A 51 -37.64 -36.81 22.03
N ASN A 52 -38.27 -36.53 23.18
CA ASN A 52 -38.75 -35.19 23.54
C ASN A 52 -37.63 -34.12 23.55
N GLN A 53 -36.42 -34.46 24.04
CA GLN A 53 -35.28 -33.53 24.01
C GLN A 53 -34.82 -33.29 22.57
N LEU A 54 -34.75 -34.36 21.76
CA LEU A 54 -34.31 -34.26 20.37
C LEU A 54 -35.23 -33.37 19.52
N LEU A 55 -36.54 -33.42 19.77
CA LEU A 55 -37.52 -32.63 19.02
C LEU A 55 -37.62 -31.18 19.50
N ASN A 56 -37.45 -30.92 20.81
CA ASN A 56 -37.84 -29.65 21.42
C ASN A 56 -36.68 -28.83 22.01
N GLN A 57 -35.46 -29.37 22.10
CA GLN A 57 -34.31 -28.66 22.68
C GLN A 57 -33.25 -28.35 21.62
N PRO A 58 -32.52 -27.23 21.76
CA PRO A 58 -31.37 -26.97 20.91
C PRO A 58 -30.24 -27.98 21.19
N ILE A 59 -29.43 -28.26 20.17
CA ILE A 59 -28.45 -29.36 20.17
C ILE A 59 -27.48 -29.36 21.37
N TRP A 60 -27.11 -28.20 21.91
CA TRP A 60 -26.20 -28.09 23.05
C TRP A 60 -26.86 -28.39 24.41
N LYS A 61 -28.20 -28.45 24.48
CA LYS A 61 -28.96 -28.81 25.70
C LYS A 61 -29.38 -30.29 25.74
N ILE A 62 -29.30 -30.99 24.61
CA ILE A 62 -29.68 -32.39 24.49
C ILE A 62 -28.68 -33.26 25.27
N LYS A 63 -29.17 -34.15 26.14
CA LYS A 63 -28.30 -35.11 26.86
C LYS A 63 -27.76 -36.15 25.88
N ASN A 64 -26.52 -36.59 26.09
CA ASN A 64 -25.85 -37.59 25.24
C ASN A 64 -25.72 -37.20 23.75
N PHE A 65 -25.77 -35.89 23.44
CA PHE A 65 -25.52 -35.35 22.12
C PHE A 65 -24.42 -34.27 22.16
N PRO A 66 -23.40 -34.33 21.28
CA PRO A 66 -23.15 -35.39 20.29
C PRO A 66 -22.79 -36.73 20.97
N PRO A 67 -23.03 -37.88 20.31
CA PRO A 67 -22.80 -39.21 20.89
C PRO A 67 -21.30 -39.56 20.95
N LEU A 68 -20.54 -38.81 21.75
CA LEU A 68 -19.09 -38.94 21.90
C LEU A 68 -18.74 -40.10 22.85
N LYS A 69 -17.58 -40.71 22.62
CA LYS A 69 -17.06 -41.79 23.48
C LYS A 69 -16.59 -41.25 24.83
N ASP A 70 -16.03 -40.04 24.87
CA ASP A 70 -15.55 -39.39 26.09
C ASP A 70 -16.58 -38.37 26.63
N GLN A 71 -17.04 -38.58 27.86
CA GLN A 71 -17.99 -37.69 28.54
C GLN A 71 -17.37 -36.33 28.94
N LYS A 72 -16.05 -36.24 29.12
CA LYS A 72 -15.39 -34.95 29.37
C LYS A 72 -15.37 -34.08 28.12
N GLU A 73 -15.23 -34.69 26.95
CA GLU A 73 -15.33 -33.99 25.67
C GLU A 73 -16.76 -33.49 25.41
N ASP A 74 -17.80 -34.23 25.83
CA ASP A 74 -19.20 -33.81 25.70
C ASP A 74 -19.47 -32.43 26.32
N VAL A 75 -19.03 -32.20 27.56
CA VAL A 75 -19.22 -30.91 28.25
C VAL A 75 -18.54 -29.76 27.49
N LYS A 76 -17.31 -30.00 27.00
CA LYS A 76 -16.54 -29.00 26.26
C LYS A 76 -17.20 -28.68 24.91
N ILE A 77 -17.63 -29.71 24.17
CA ILE A 77 -18.25 -29.57 22.86
C ILE A 77 -19.61 -28.89 22.96
N LYS A 78 -20.42 -29.20 23.98
CA LYS A 78 -21.69 -28.50 24.21
C LYS A 78 -21.52 -27.01 24.41
N LYS A 79 -20.52 -26.60 25.19
CA LYS A 79 -20.19 -25.18 25.37
C LYS A 79 -19.77 -24.51 24.06
N ILE A 80 -19.03 -25.24 23.20
CA ILE A 80 -18.67 -24.74 21.86
C ILE A 80 -19.92 -24.59 20.99
N LEU A 81 -20.81 -25.60 20.95
CA LEU A 81 -22.04 -25.56 20.17
C LEU A 81 -22.96 -24.39 20.58
N GLU A 82 -23.04 -24.08 21.87
CA GLU A 82 -23.77 -22.92 22.39
C GLU A 82 -23.17 -21.59 21.90
N ASN A 83 -21.83 -21.47 21.94
CA ASN A 83 -21.12 -20.27 21.48
C ASN A 83 -21.06 -20.13 19.94
N CYS A 84 -21.29 -21.21 19.20
CA CYS A 84 -21.29 -21.23 17.74
C CYS A 84 -22.69 -21.13 17.14
N THR A 85 -23.68 -20.68 17.92
CA THR A 85 -24.99 -20.33 17.37
C THR A 85 -24.90 -19.12 16.45
N LYS A 86 -25.83 -19.01 15.50
CA LYS A 86 -25.87 -17.86 14.56
C LYS A 86 -25.93 -16.51 15.29
N GLU A 87 -26.64 -16.45 16.41
CA GLU A 87 -26.78 -15.24 17.22
C GLU A 87 -25.49 -14.89 17.96
N GLU A 88 -24.85 -15.86 18.63
CA GLU A 88 -23.60 -15.62 19.36
C GLU A 88 -22.44 -15.28 18.41
N ILE A 89 -22.36 -15.93 17.24
CA ILE A 89 -21.38 -15.58 16.20
C ILE A 89 -21.60 -14.13 15.72
N LYS A 90 -22.87 -13.72 15.53
CA LYS A 90 -23.21 -12.36 15.12
C LYS A 90 -22.78 -11.34 16.20
N LYS A 91 -23.13 -11.58 17.47
CA LYS A 91 -22.71 -10.73 18.60
C LYS A 91 -21.20 -10.62 18.71
N PHE A 92 -20.48 -11.74 18.58
CA PHE A 92 -19.03 -11.75 18.61
C PHE A 92 -18.43 -10.92 17.47
N LYS A 93 -18.95 -11.07 16.24
CA LYS A 93 -18.51 -10.28 15.08
C LYS A 93 -18.74 -8.79 15.31
N GLU A 94 -19.93 -8.40 15.73
CA GLU A 94 -20.29 -7.00 15.99
C GLU A 94 -19.41 -6.38 17.08
N LYS A 95 -19.14 -7.15 18.16
CA LYS A 95 -18.25 -6.73 19.22
C LYS A 95 -16.82 -6.45 18.70
N ILE A 96 -16.23 -7.38 17.95
CA ILE A 96 -14.85 -7.20 17.44
C ILE A 96 -14.77 -6.00 16.50
N LEU A 97 -15.74 -5.81 15.60
CA LEU A 97 -15.78 -4.65 14.70
C LEU A 97 -15.90 -3.34 15.48
N SER A 98 -16.78 -3.30 16.50
CA SER A 98 -16.91 -2.13 17.38
C SER A 98 -15.63 -1.86 18.19
N ASP A 99 -14.95 -2.90 18.67
CA ASP A 99 -13.70 -2.76 19.42
C ASP A 99 -12.58 -2.19 18.54
N ILE A 100 -12.53 -2.58 17.25
CA ILE A 100 -11.61 -2.01 16.25
C ILE A 100 -11.88 -0.51 16.10
N ASP A 101 -13.11 -0.10 15.85
CA ASP A 101 -13.48 1.31 15.66
C ASP A 101 -13.14 2.16 16.89
N LEU A 102 -13.46 1.67 18.09
CA LEU A 102 -13.13 2.34 19.35
C LEU A 102 -11.62 2.52 19.52
N TYR A 103 -10.83 1.50 19.16
CA TYR A 103 -9.39 1.56 19.28
C TYR A 103 -8.76 2.56 18.29
N TYR A 104 -9.19 2.57 17.03
CA TYR A 104 -8.73 3.57 16.05
C TYR A 104 -9.07 4.99 16.49
N LYS A 105 -10.27 5.21 17.04
CA LYS A 105 -10.67 6.51 17.59
C LYS A 105 -9.76 6.95 18.75
N LYS A 106 -9.41 6.02 19.64
CA LYS A 106 -8.48 6.30 20.74
C LYS A 106 -7.11 6.71 20.20
N ILE A 107 -6.54 5.92 19.28
CA ILE A 107 -5.22 6.21 18.69
C ILE A 107 -5.22 7.57 17.96
N ALA A 108 -6.29 7.90 17.23
CA ALA A 108 -6.40 9.21 16.58
C ALA A 108 -6.33 10.37 17.58
N ASN A 109 -7.03 10.26 18.72
CA ASN A 109 -6.97 11.27 19.78
C ASN A 109 -5.56 11.37 20.41
N ASP A 110 -4.94 10.22 20.71
CA ASP A 110 -3.60 10.17 21.30
C ASP A 110 -2.56 10.81 20.35
N LEU A 111 -2.68 10.57 19.04
CA LEU A 111 -1.82 11.18 18.02
C LEU A 111 -2.02 12.68 17.90
N LEU A 112 -3.27 13.16 17.88
CA LEU A 112 -3.56 14.59 17.83
C LEU A 112 -2.94 15.33 19.01
N ASN A 113 -3.07 14.76 20.21
CA ASN A 113 -2.47 15.32 21.42
C ASN A 113 -0.93 15.30 21.34
N GLY A 114 -0.33 14.18 20.89
CA GLY A 114 1.10 14.07 20.71
C GLY A 114 1.67 15.08 19.70
N ILE A 115 0.98 15.29 18.57
CA ILE A 115 1.36 16.27 17.55
C ILE A 115 1.28 17.70 18.09
N ALA A 116 0.21 18.04 18.83
CA ALA A 116 0.06 19.36 19.43
C ALA A 116 1.20 19.65 20.42
N GLN A 117 1.55 18.67 21.26
CA GLN A 117 2.65 18.79 22.23
C GLN A 117 4.01 18.91 21.53
N SER A 118 4.26 18.09 20.50
CA SER A 118 5.49 18.14 19.70
C SER A 118 5.65 19.50 19.02
N LYS A 119 4.59 20.03 18.41
CA LYS A 119 4.58 21.36 17.78
C LYS A 119 4.94 22.45 18.78
N LYS A 120 4.36 22.42 19.98
CA LYS A 120 4.67 23.37 21.06
C LYS A 120 6.15 23.31 21.42
N TYR A 121 6.66 22.11 21.70
CA TYR A 121 8.07 21.90 22.05
C TYR A 121 9.03 22.40 20.95
N SER A 122 8.77 22.07 19.68
CA SER A 122 9.60 22.54 18.57
C SER A 122 9.65 24.07 18.50
N LYS A 123 8.52 24.75 18.64
CA LYS A 123 8.49 26.22 18.64
C LYS A 123 9.34 26.81 19.76
N GLU A 124 9.17 26.31 20.99
CA GLU A 124 9.93 26.76 22.16
C GLU A 124 11.44 26.53 22.00
N GLN A 125 11.86 25.48 21.28
CA GLN A 125 13.27 25.27 20.96
C GLN A 125 13.80 26.28 19.93
N PHE A 126 13.05 26.52 18.85
CA PHE A 126 13.47 27.50 17.83
C PHE A 126 13.49 28.94 18.36
N GLU A 127 12.56 29.32 19.23
CA GLU A 127 12.57 30.62 19.90
C GLU A 127 13.90 30.89 20.63
N LYS A 128 14.51 29.87 21.23
CA LYS A 128 15.81 30.00 21.90
C LYS A 128 16.97 30.22 20.92
N TYR A 129 16.82 29.83 19.65
CA TYR A 129 17.86 30.01 18.63
C TYR A 129 17.86 31.41 18.01
N PHE A 130 16.75 32.13 18.09
CA PHE A 130 16.58 33.48 17.50
C PHE A 130 17.22 34.61 18.34
N GLN A 131 18.37 34.36 18.95
CA GLN A 131 19.14 35.35 19.70
C GLN A 131 20.12 36.09 18.78
N PHE A 132 19.60 36.93 17.90
CA PHE A 132 20.41 37.77 17.00
C PHE A 132 20.67 39.15 17.60
N VAL A 133 21.84 39.72 17.30
CA VAL A 133 22.16 41.12 17.61
C VAL A 133 21.81 41.96 16.38
N GLU A 134 21.23 43.14 16.58
CA GLU A 134 20.87 44.02 15.46
C GLU A 134 22.13 44.50 14.73
N ILE A 135 22.13 44.42 13.39
CA ILE A 135 23.30 44.82 12.58
C ILE A 135 23.57 46.32 12.73
N ASP A 136 22.51 47.12 12.91
CA ASP A 136 22.60 48.57 13.09
C ASP A 136 23.27 48.94 14.44
N GLU A 137 23.24 48.05 15.44
CA GLU A 137 24.01 48.20 16.68
C GLU A 137 25.50 47.88 16.45
N ILE A 138 25.83 47.01 15.51
CA ILE A 138 27.21 46.60 15.19
C ILE A 138 27.88 47.65 14.28
N TYR A 139 27.20 48.09 13.23
CA TYR A 139 27.71 49.04 12.23
C TYR A 139 26.85 50.32 12.17
N ASN A 140 26.81 51.05 13.28
CA ASN A 140 26.03 52.28 13.36
C ASN A 140 26.65 53.42 12.54
N ILE A 141 26.00 53.76 11.42
CA ILE A 141 26.44 54.86 10.53
C ILE A 141 25.74 56.20 10.80
N GLU A 142 24.79 56.26 11.73
CA GLU A 142 24.07 57.51 12.04
C GLU A 142 25.00 58.66 12.49
N PRO A 143 26.06 58.43 13.29
CA PRO A 143 27.01 59.49 13.63
C PRO A 143 27.67 60.11 12.39
N LEU A 144 28.00 59.30 11.38
CA LEU A 144 28.57 59.78 10.13
C LEU A 144 27.56 60.58 9.31
N LYS A 145 26.33 60.06 9.16
CA LYS A 145 25.25 60.76 8.43
C LYS A 145 24.97 62.13 9.04
N ASN A 146 24.92 62.21 10.37
CA ASN A 146 24.67 63.47 11.07
C ASN A 146 25.84 64.46 10.89
N SER A 147 27.08 63.97 10.96
CA SER A 147 28.27 64.80 10.76
C SER A 147 28.35 65.34 9.32
N LEU A 148 27.98 64.53 8.32
CA LEU A 148 27.89 64.98 6.93
C LEU A 148 26.85 66.10 6.74
N LYS A 149 25.69 65.99 7.39
CA LYS A 149 24.66 67.06 7.38
C LYS A 149 25.18 68.35 8.02
N GLN A 150 25.87 68.25 9.15
CA GLN A 150 26.47 69.40 9.83
C GLN A 150 27.55 70.08 8.96
N PHE A 151 28.37 69.27 8.28
CA PHE A 151 29.39 69.78 7.35
C PHE A 151 28.75 70.51 6.16
N GLN A 152 27.70 69.96 5.55
CA GLN A 152 26.94 70.62 4.48
C GLN A 152 26.34 71.96 4.92
N GLN A 153 26.01 72.10 6.19
CA GLN A 153 25.48 73.32 6.80
C GLN A 153 26.58 74.28 7.29
N ASN A 154 27.86 74.00 7.00
CA ASN A 154 29.03 74.73 7.48
C ASN A 154 29.13 74.83 9.02
N GLN A 155 28.50 73.91 9.76
CA GLN A 155 28.54 73.87 11.24
C GLN A 155 29.80 73.21 11.79
N ILE A 156 30.41 72.31 11.01
CA ILE A 156 31.71 71.71 11.30
C ILE A 156 32.63 71.88 10.09
N ASN A 157 33.94 71.85 10.31
CA ASN A 157 34.94 71.88 9.25
C ASN A 157 35.39 70.47 8.82
N LEU A 158 36.26 70.41 7.81
CA LEU A 158 36.73 69.14 7.24
C LEU A 158 37.54 68.32 8.27
N ASP A 159 38.36 68.96 9.10
CA ASP A 159 39.17 68.27 10.10
C ASP A 159 38.30 67.58 11.16
N GLN A 160 37.21 68.24 11.58
CA GLN A 160 36.23 67.67 12.49
C GLN A 160 35.51 66.47 11.87
N LEU A 161 35.07 66.58 10.61
CA LEU A 161 34.45 65.46 9.89
C LEU A 161 35.41 64.28 9.72
N PHE A 162 36.67 64.56 9.36
CA PHE A 162 37.72 63.55 9.21
C PHE A 162 37.97 62.80 10.52
N ASN A 163 38.06 63.50 11.66
CA ASN A 163 38.26 62.86 12.95
C ASN A 163 37.10 61.94 13.35
N ILE A 164 35.85 62.35 13.08
CA ILE A 164 34.67 61.51 13.33
C ILE A 164 34.70 60.25 12.45
N GLN A 165 34.98 60.41 11.15
CA GLN A 165 35.12 59.29 10.22
C GLN A 165 36.26 58.35 10.63
N LEU A 166 37.40 58.88 11.08
CA LEU A 166 38.54 58.08 11.51
C LEU A 166 38.22 57.24 12.75
N ASN A 167 37.47 57.78 13.70
CA ASN A 167 37.01 57.04 14.88
C ASN A 167 36.06 55.90 14.50
N LEU A 168 35.09 56.16 13.61
CA LEU A 168 34.20 55.12 13.09
C LEU A 168 34.95 54.04 12.32
N LYS A 169 35.94 54.42 11.50
CA LYS A 169 36.80 53.47 10.77
C LYS A 169 37.50 52.52 11.74
N LYS A 170 38.15 53.05 12.79
CA LYS A 170 38.84 52.22 13.80
C LYS A 170 37.89 51.27 14.53
N ASP A 171 36.69 51.75 14.86
CA ASP A 171 35.65 50.95 15.50
C ASP A 171 35.12 49.83 14.57
N PHE A 172 34.91 50.12 13.29
CA PHE A 172 34.46 49.13 12.29
C PHE A 172 35.53 48.11 11.91
N GLU A 173 36.81 48.50 12.00
CA GLU A 173 37.96 47.62 11.77
C GLU A 173 38.28 46.70 12.97
N GLN A 174 37.55 46.81 14.09
CA GLN A 174 37.70 45.88 15.20
C GLN A 174 37.37 44.45 14.76
N GLU A 175 38.31 43.53 14.96
CA GLU A 175 38.19 42.14 14.51
C GLU A 175 36.94 41.40 15.02
N GLN A 176 36.37 41.83 16.14
CA GLN A 176 35.21 41.18 16.73
C GLN A 176 33.93 41.41 15.91
N LYS A 177 33.76 42.57 15.26
CA LYS A 177 32.52 42.91 14.55
C LYS A 177 32.27 42.00 13.32
N PRO A 178 33.25 41.76 12.42
CA PRO A 178 33.07 40.79 11.35
C PRO A 178 32.83 39.37 11.88
N LYS A 179 33.45 38.98 13.00
CA LYS A 179 33.24 37.67 13.64
C LYS A 179 31.79 37.51 14.12
N ILE A 180 31.21 38.55 14.72
CA ILE A 180 29.80 38.55 15.16
C ILE A 180 28.87 38.38 13.95
N VAL A 181 29.02 39.21 12.91
CA VAL A 181 28.17 39.14 11.70
C VAL A 181 28.28 37.79 11.00
N ASN A 182 29.50 37.27 10.83
CA ASN A 182 29.71 35.95 10.24
C ASN A 182 29.10 34.82 11.08
N ASN A 183 29.17 34.92 12.41
CA ASN A 183 28.56 33.93 13.30
C ASN A 183 27.03 33.97 13.25
N GLN A 184 26.41 35.15 13.14
CA GLN A 184 24.97 35.26 12.94
C GLN A 184 24.52 34.57 11.64
N GLU A 185 25.26 34.75 10.55
CA GLU A 185 24.96 34.08 9.28
C GLU A 185 25.04 32.55 9.43
N LYS A 186 26.07 32.04 10.13
CA LYS A 186 26.18 30.60 10.42
C LYS A 186 25.02 30.08 11.26
N ILE A 187 24.61 30.83 12.28
CA ILE A 187 23.44 30.49 13.11
C ILE A 187 22.18 30.44 12.24
N ARG A 188 21.98 31.41 11.34
CA ARG A 188 20.83 31.41 10.41
C ARG A 188 20.82 30.19 9.50
N GLN A 189 21.97 29.82 8.96
CA GLN A 189 22.11 28.61 8.13
C GLN A 189 21.79 27.35 8.93
N GLU A 190 22.30 27.26 10.17
CA GLU A 190 22.03 26.11 11.03
C GLU A 190 20.56 26.01 11.44
N ILE A 191 19.90 27.12 11.76
CA ILE A 191 18.45 27.17 12.01
C ILE A 191 17.67 26.62 10.81
N ASN A 192 18.04 27.01 9.58
CA ASN A 192 17.41 26.49 8.36
C ASN A 192 17.64 24.98 8.19
N ASN A 193 18.85 24.50 8.46
CA ASN A 193 19.17 23.07 8.41
C ASN A 193 18.35 22.27 9.42
N GLN A 194 18.28 22.75 10.68
CA GLN A 194 17.48 22.12 11.73
C GLN A 194 15.99 22.12 11.39
N PHE A 195 15.48 23.19 10.79
CA PHE A 195 14.08 23.25 10.34
C PHE A 195 13.78 22.26 9.21
N ASN A 196 14.70 22.11 8.26
CA ASN A 196 14.57 21.12 7.20
C ASN A 196 14.65 19.69 7.74
N SER A 197 15.53 19.43 8.70
CA SER A 197 15.60 18.15 9.43
C SER A 197 14.29 17.84 10.14
N LEU A 198 13.71 18.83 10.84
CA LEU A 198 12.39 18.68 11.49
C LEU A 198 11.31 18.30 10.48
N LYS A 199 11.25 18.95 9.31
CA LYS A 199 10.29 18.60 8.24
C LYS A 199 10.46 17.15 7.77
N GLN A 200 11.69 16.72 7.54
CA GLN A 200 11.97 15.36 7.10
C GLN A 200 11.53 14.33 8.15
N GLN A 201 11.82 14.58 9.43
CA GLN A 201 11.41 13.71 10.52
C GLN A 201 9.87 13.63 10.64
N LEU A 202 9.17 14.75 10.53
CA LEU A 202 7.71 14.77 10.53
C LEU A 202 7.13 13.97 9.37
N ASN A 203 7.67 14.12 8.16
CA ASN A 203 7.23 13.36 6.99
C ASN A 203 7.48 11.85 7.16
N GLN A 204 8.62 11.45 7.73
CA GLN A 204 8.89 10.05 8.03
C GLN A 204 7.88 9.46 9.02
N LYS A 205 7.50 10.21 10.05
CA LYS A 205 6.49 9.78 11.03
C LYS A 205 5.11 9.64 10.41
N VAL A 206 4.73 10.55 9.51
CA VAL A 206 3.49 10.43 8.72
C VAL A 206 3.52 9.17 7.86
N ASN A 207 4.63 8.92 7.16
CA ASN A 207 4.78 7.73 6.32
C ASN A 207 4.70 6.44 7.13
N GLN A 208 5.27 6.42 8.35
CA GLN A 208 5.15 5.26 9.25
C GLN A 208 3.69 4.99 9.66
N PHE A 209 2.89 6.04 9.87
CA PHE A 209 1.48 5.88 10.21
C PHE A 209 0.61 5.47 9.01
N ASN A 210 0.97 5.92 7.81
CA ASN A 210 0.27 5.57 6.57
C ASN A 210 0.55 4.13 6.11
N GLN A 211 1.51 3.43 6.72
CA GLN A 211 1.72 2.01 6.43
C GLN A 211 0.52 1.20 6.88
N GLN A 212 0.04 0.33 5.99
CA GLN A 212 -1.10 -0.53 6.27
C GLN A 212 -0.80 -1.46 7.46
N ILE A 213 -1.73 -1.50 8.43
CA ILE A 213 -1.67 -2.46 9.53
C ILE A 213 -2.09 -3.83 8.98
N THR A 214 -1.13 -4.75 8.84
CA THR A 214 -1.37 -6.13 8.42
C THR A 214 -1.58 -7.03 9.62
N LEU A 215 -2.66 -7.82 9.62
CA LEU A 215 -2.89 -8.86 10.63
C LEU A 215 -2.22 -10.16 10.19
N ASN A 216 -1.48 -10.80 11.10
CA ASN A 216 -0.96 -12.15 10.86
C ASN A 216 -2.11 -13.15 11.01
N ASN A 217 -2.64 -13.60 9.86
CA ASN A 217 -3.83 -14.43 9.81
C ASN A 217 -3.54 -15.91 9.54
N ASN A 218 -2.27 -16.33 9.56
CA ASN A 218 -1.86 -17.68 9.12
C ASN A 218 -2.60 -18.79 9.87
N ILE A 219 -2.72 -18.67 11.20
CA ILE A 219 -3.42 -19.66 12.04
C ILE A 219 -4.92 -19.69 11.72
N ILE A 220 -5.54 -18.52 11.55
CA ILE A 220 -6.98 -18.41 11.23
C ILE A 220 -7.25 -19.00 9.85
N GLN A 221 -6.42 -18.71 8.85
CA GLN A 221 -6.56 -19.26 7.50
C GLN A 221 -6.42 -20.78 7.49
N GLN A 222 -5.43 -21.34 8.20
CA GLN A 222 -5.29 -22.79 8.35
C GLN A 222 -6.54 -23.42 9.00
N GLN A 223 -7.10 -22.80 10.03
CA GLN A 223 -8.31 -23.28 10.68
C GLN A 223 -9.54 -23.19 9.77
N ILE A 224 -9.68 -22.12 8.99
CA ILE A 224 -10.77 -21.98 8.00
C ILE A 224 -10.67 -23.07 6.94
N ILE A 225 -9.48 -23.36 6.42
CA ILE A 225 -9.25 -24.44 5.45
C ILE A 225 -9.69 -25.79 6.04
N ASN A 226 -9.32 -26.07 7.30
CA ASN A 226 -9.70 -27.30 7.99
C ASN A 226 -11.22 -27.41 8.24
N ILE A 227 -11.94 -26.30 8.34
CA ILE A 227 -13.41 -26.27 8.50
C ILE A 227 -14.13 -26.39 7.15
N GLN A 228 -13.55 -25.85 6.08
CA GLN A 228 -14.19 -25.75 4.76
C GLN A 228 -13.92 -26.94 3.84
N GLN A 229 -12.96 -27.81 4.14
CA GLN A 229 -12.87 -29.12 3.49
C GLN A 229 -13.89 -30.06 4.15
N PRO A 230 -15.02 -30.40 3.50
CA PRO A 230 -15.76 -31.57 3.95
C PRO A 230 -14.83 -32.77 3.73
N ALA A 231 -14.87 -33.75 4.63
CA ALA A 231 -14.17 -35.02 4.44
C ALA A 231 -14.57 -35.65 3.08
N GLN A 232 -13.79 -35.39 2.02
CA GLN A 232 -13.80 -36.14 0.77
C GLN A 232 -13.05 -37.48 0.90
N ASN A 233 -12.64 -37.86 2.10
CA ASN A 233 -12.19 -39.21 2.40
C ASN A 233 -13.38 -40.04 2.85
N ASN A 234 -14.13 -40.59 1.89
CA ASN A 234 -14.73 -41.93 2.02
C ASN A 234 -15.32 -42.54 0.73
N ASN A 235 -15.08 -41.98 -0.45
CA ASN A 235 -15.35 -42.70 -1.70
C ASN A 235 -14.39 -42.21 -2.80
N ASN A 236 -13.25 -42.89 -2.93
CA ASN A 236 -12.67 -43.35 -4.21
C ASN A 236 -11.23 -43.81 -3.99
N ASN A 237 -11.07 -45.11 -3.81
CA ASN A 237 -9.91 -45.81 -4.37
C ASN A 237 -9.98 -45.64 -5.89
N ASN A 238 -9.11 -44.80 -6.45
CA ASN A 238 -8.30 -45.13 -7.64
C ASN A 238 -7.53 -43.90 -8.11
N ASN A 239 -6.21 -44.07 -8.17
CA ASN A 239 -5.27 -43.44 -9.09
C ASN A 239 -5.44 -41.94 -9.36
N ASN A 240 -4.58 -41.14 -8.72
CA ASN A 240 -3.49 -40.50 -9.48
C ASN A 240 -2.48 -39.83 -8.53
N ASN A 241 -1.22 -40.20 -8.72
CA ASN A 241 -0.06 -39.47 -8.22
C ASN A 241 -0.11 -38.02 -8.71
N HIS A 242 -0.35 -37.09 -7.80
CA HIS A 242 0.18 -35.74 -7.92
C HIS A 242 1.03 -35.42 -6.71
N ASN A 243 2.34 -35.62 -6.92
CA ASN A 243 3.40 -35.09 -6.07
C ASN A 243 3.27 -33.57 -6.00
N ILE A 244 2.71 -33.06 -4.91
CA ILE A 244 2.96 -31.70 -4.46
C ILE A 244 4.13 -31.77 -3.49
N ASN A 245 5.34 -31.73 -4.05
CA ASN A 245 6.54 -31.41 -3.29
C ASN A 245 6.52 -29.90 -3.02
N GLN A 246 5.93 -29.50 -1.89
CA GLN A 246 6.20 -28.19 -1.31
C GLN A 246 7.41 -28.31 -0.38
N ASN A 247 8.58 -28.01 -0.94
CA ASN A 247 9.76 -27.63 -0.17
C ASN A 247 9.44 -26.36 0.61
N ILE A 248 9.17 -26.52 1.90
CA ILE A 248 9.11 -25.43 2.87
C ILE A 248 10.55 -25.02 3.17
N ASN A 249 11.03 -23.98 2.50
CA ASN A 249 12.26 -23.29 2.85
C ASN A 249 11.87 -22.04 3.64
N PRO A 250 12.25 -21.90 4.93
CA PRO A 250 11.85 -20.76 5.75
C PRO A 250 12.79 -19.60 5.49
N ASN A 251 12.44 -18.74 4.53
CA ASN A 251 12.98 -17.39 4.45
C ASN A 251 11.87 -16.39 4.13
N ASN A 252 11.83 -15.34 4.93
CA ASN A 252 10.85 -14.25 4.99
C ASN A 252 10.62 -13.55 3.63
N ASN A 253 9.78 -14.12 2.78
CA ASN A 253 9.24 -13.42 1.63
C ASN A 253 7.83 -12.93 1.95
N LYS A 254 7.68 -11.60 1.99
CA LYS A 254 6.40 -10.94 1.70
C LYS A 254 5.80 -11.71 0.50
N ASN A 255 4.60 -12.27 0.65
CA ASN A 255 3.86 -12.82 -0.48
C ASN A 255 3.46 -11.63 -1.37
N ILE A 256 4.41 -11.16 -2.18
CA ILE A 256 4.21 -10.21 -3.25
C ILE A 256 3.44 -11.02 -4.31
N GLN A 257 2.12 -10.95 -4.24
CA GLN A 257 1.26 -11.56 -5.23
C GLN A 257 1.55 -10.84 -6.55
N GLN A 258 2.19 -11.55 -7.49
CA GLN A 258 2.44 -11.01 -8.83
C GLN A 258 1.10 -10.56 -9.42
N TYR A 259 0.97 -9.27 -9.70
CA TYR A 259 -0.27 -8.72 -10.20
C TYR A 259 -0.33 -8.93 -11.73
N PRO A 260 -1.35 -9.64 -12.25
CA PRO A 260 -1.51 -9.77 -13.70
C PRO A 260 -1.99 -8.42 -14.27
N MET A 261 -1.08 -7.70 -14.91
CA MET A 261 -1.39 -6.48 -15.66
C MET A 261 -1.26 -6.78 -17.16
N ASN A 262 -2.38 -6.65 -17.87
CA ASN A 262 -2.42 -6.77 -19.33
C ASN A 262 -2.29 -5.40 -20.00
N PHE A 263 -1.67 -5.37 -21.17
CA PHE A 263 -1.54 -4.20 -22.03
C PHE A 263 -2.31 -4.36 -23.34
N TYR A 264 -2.76 -3.22 -23.86
CA TYR A 264 -3.56 -3.08 -25.07
C TYR A 264 -3.02 -1.94 -25.93
N LYS A 265 -3.29 -1.99 -27.24
CA LYS A 265 -2.91 -0.94 -28.19
C LYS A 265 -3.96 0.18 -28.17
N SER A 266 -3.51 1.43 -28.20
CA SER A 266 -4.40 2.58 -28.39
C SER A 266 -5.11 2.55 -29.74
N GLN A 267 -6.39 2.91 -29.76
CA GLN A 267 -7.22 3.10 -30.95
C GLN A 267 -7.13 4.51 -31.54
N ASP A 268 -6.25 5.36 -31.00
CA ASP A 268 -5.93 6.67 -31.60
C ASP A 268 -5.53 6.50 -33.07
N GLN A 269 -6.14 7.30 -33.95
CA GLN A 269 -5.86 7.36 -35.39
C GLN A 269 -4.38 7.59 -35.72
N CYS A 270 -3.64 8.25 -34.83
CA CYS A 270 -2.21 8.51 -34.98
C CYS A 270 -1.34 7.31 -34.54
N ASN A 271 -1.93 6.27 -33.94
CA ASN A 271 -1.22 5.10 -33.43
C ASN A 271 -0.98 4.06 -34.53
N SER A 272 0.28 3.74 -34.80
CA SER A 272 0.64 2.67 -35.73
C SER A 272 0.45 1.28 -35.10
N GLN A 273 -0.79 0.80 -34.95
CA GLN A 273 -1.07 -0.47 -34.26
C GLN A 273 -0.38 -1.70 -34.86
N ASN A 274 -0.20 -1.73 -36.18
CA ASN A 274 0.48 -2.81 -36.89
C ASN A 274 2.00 -2.86 -36.60
N GLU A 275 2.52 -1.83 -35.94
CA GLU A 275 3.91 -1.67 -35.54
C GLU A 275 4.14 -2.00 -34.06
N ILE A 276 3.12 -2.54 -33.38
CA ILE A 276 3.18 -2.90 -31.97
C ILE A 276 2.87 -4.38 -31.83
N GLN A 277 3.71 -5.11 -31.11
CA GLN A 277 3.45 -6.49 -30.68
C GLN A 277 3.41 -6.53 -29.16
N ILE A 278 2.35 -7.12 -28.60
CA ILE A 278 2.18 -7.27 -27.15
C ILE A 278 1.98 -8.75 -26.87
N THR A 279 2.84 -9.32 -26.03
CA THR A 279 2.73 -10.69 -25.56
C THR A 279 2.55 -10.66 -24.05
N ASN A 280 1.30 -10.49 -23.60
CA ASN A 280 0.96 -10.30 -22.17
C ASN A 280 1.47 -11.45 -21.29
N ASN A 281 1.36 -12.70 -21.75
CA ASN A 281 1.83 -13.87 -21.00
C ASN A 281 3.34 -13.84 -20.71
N SER A 282 4.14 -13.32 -21.66
CA SER A 282 5.58 -13.16 -21.48
C SER A 282 5.96 -11.76 -21.03
N ARG A 283 4.98 -10.87 -20.79
CA ARG A 283 5.17 -9.46 -20.41
C ARG A 283 6.16 -8.70 -21.33
N LYS A 284 6.09 -8.99 -22.63
CA LYS A 284 6.95 -8.38 -23.66
C LYS A 284 6.14 -7.49 -24.57
N ILE A 285 6.69 -6.30 -24.85
CA ILE A 285 6.16 -5.35 -25.80
C ILE A 285 7.27 -5.03 -26.80
N GLU A 286 7.01 -5.17 -28.10
CA GLU A 286 7.92 -4.75 -29.17
C GLU A 286 7.26 -3.65 -30.00
N PHE A 287 7.98 -2.54 -30.15
CA PHE A 287 7.70 -1.46 -31.08
C PHE A 287 8.61 -1.62 -32.29
N ASP A 288 8.03 -1.81 -33.47
CA ASP A 288 8.77 -2.00 -34.71
C ASP A 288 9.41 -0.70 -35.21
N ASN A 289 10.22 -0.82 -36.26
CA ASN A 289 11.00 0.26 -36.86
C ASN A 289 10.49 0.74 -38.23
N LYS A 290 9.21 0.56 -38.55
CA LYS A 290 8.69 0.91 -39.89
C LYS A 290 8.45 2.40 -40.05
N SER A 291 8.07 3.12 -38.99
CA SER A 291 7.80 4.56 -39.04
C SER A 291 8.24 5.28 -37.77
N SER A 292 8.39 6.61 -37.85
CA SER A 292 8.60 7.48 -36.68
C SER A 292 7.32 7.87 -35.95
N LYS A 293 6.16 7.35 -36.39
CA LYS A 293 4.87 7.66 -35.76
C LYS A 293 4.85 7.18 -34.32
N ALA A 294 4.13 7.93 -33.48
CA ALA A 294 3.94 7.59 -32.09
C ALA A 294 3.26 6.21 -31.96
N LYS A 295 3.77 5.42 -31.02
CA LYS A 295 3.26 4.10 -30.68
C LYS A 295 2.81 4.14 -29.23
N LYS A 296 1.52 3.95 -29.01
CA LYS A 296 0.84 4.10 -27.72
C LYS A 296 0.22 2.77 -27.30
N ILE A 297 0.54 2.36 -26.08
CA ILE A 297 -0.10 1.22 -25.39
C ILE A 297 -0.53 1.62 -23.99
N TYR A 298 -1.55 0.96 -23.47
CA TYR A 298 -2.08 1.23 -22.14
C TYR A 298 -2.41 -0.08 -21.40
N SER A 299 -2.33 -0.06 -20.07
CA SER A 299 -2.72 -1.19 -19.23
C SER A 299 -4.24 -1.33 -19.11
N GLN A 300 -4.73 -2.44 -18.57
CA GLN A 300 -6.10 -2.48 -18.02
C GLN A 300 -6.33 -1.35 -16.99
N SER A 301 -7.59 -1.03 -16.71
CA SER A 301 -7.96 -0.08 -15.65
C SER A 301 -7.34 -0.46 -14.31
N LEU A 302 -6.83 0.54 -13.61
CA LEU A 302 -6.11 0.40 -12.36
C LEU A 302 -6.91 0.99 -11.20
N ASP A 303 -6.69 0.43 -10.02
CA ASP A 303 -7.33 0.81 -8.78
C ASP A 303 -6.59 2.01 -8.16
N LYS A 304 -7.31 3.11 -7.90
CA LYS A 304 -6.73 4.34 -7.34
C LYS A 304 -6.23 4.17 -5.91
N GLU A 305 -6.71 3.17 -5.19
CA GLU A 305 -6.35 2.94 -3.80
C GLU A 305 -5.06 2.12 -3.64
N LYS A 306 -4.49 1.64 -4.74
CA LYS A 306 -3.31 0.77 -4.72
C LYS A 306 -2.05 1.47 -5.18
N THR A 307 -0.92 0.97 -4.68
CA THR A 307 0.39 1.30 -5.22
C THR A 307 0.78 0.26 -6.26
N TYR A 308 1.27 0.74 -7.39
CA TYR A 308 1.81 -0.11 -8.45
C TYR A 308 3.31 0.11 -8.56
N HIS A 309 4.06 -0.98 -8.66
CA HIS A 309 5.50 -0.95 -8.87
C HIS A 309 5.85 -1.93 -9.99
N LEU A 310 6.21 -1.38 -11.14
CA LEU A 310 6.64 -2.14 -12.31
C LEU A 310 8.16 -2.10 -12.41
N LYS A 311 8.77 -3.26 -12.65
CA LYS A 311 10.18 -3.36 -13.03
C LYS A 311 10.26 -3.66 -14.52
N ILE A 312 10.91 -2.78 -15.28
CA ILE A 312 10.92 -2.80 -16.74
C ILE A 312 12.37 -2.79 -17.23
N LYS A 313 12.72 -3.75 -18.07
CA LYS A 313 13.93 -3.70 -18.90
C LYS A 313 13.61 -3.11 -20.25
N ILE A 314 14.50 -2.28 -20.76
CA ILE A 314 14.32 -1.52 -21.98
C ILE A 314 15.50 -1.81 -22.90
N ASP A 315 15.22 -2.06 -24.17
CA ASP A 315 16.20 -2.20 -25.25
C ASP A 315 15.81 -1.25 -26.37
N LEU A 316 16.59 -0.18 -26.50
CA LEU A 316 16.43 0.85 -27.53
C LEU A 316 17.35 0.60 -28.74
N GLN A 317 17.98 -0.58 -28.81
CA GLN A 317 18.97 -0.95 -29.84
C GLN A 317 20.05 0.12 -30.03
N GLY A 318 20.57 0.65 -28.94
CA GLY A 318 21.58 1.72 -28.91
C GLY A 318 21.06 3.12 -29.19
N SER A 319 19.78 3.30 -29.57
CA SER A 319 19.21 4.62 -29.87
C SER A 319 18.66 5.31 -28.62
N LYS A 320 19.60 5.78 -27.80
CA LYS A 320 19.31 6.56 -26.58
C LYS A 320 18.61 7.91 -26.84
N LYS A 321 18.46 8.31 -28.11
CA LYS A 321 17.80 9.53 -28.57
C LYS A 321 16.38 9.31 -29.10
N SER A 322 15.76 8.18 -28.76
CA SER A 322 14.31 8.00 -29.01
C SER A 322 13.52 8.63 -27.88
N TYR A 323 12.24 8.89 -28.08
CA TYR A 323 11.37 9.40 -27.02
C TYR A 323 10.60 8.23 -26.41
N LEU A 324 10.76 7.99 -25.11
CA LEU A 324 10.00 7.00 -24.36
C LEU A 324 9.49 7.62 -23.06
N ASP A 325 8.18 7.54 -22.85
CA ASP A 325 7.56 8.01 -21.63
C ASP A 325 6.52 7.06 -21.06
N PHE A 326 6.28 7.27 -19.77
CA PHE A 326 5.29 6.61 -18.96
C PHE A 326 4.24 7.64 -18.56
N ARG A 327 2.96 7.29 -18.69
CA ARG A 327 1.84 8.21 -18.44
C ARG A 327 0.80 7.59 -17.51
N LEU A 328 0.10 8.44 -16.77
CA LEU A 328 -1.14 8.08 -16.08
C LEU A 328 -2.29 8.83 -16.77
N ILE A 329 -3.20 8.09 -17.39
CA ILE A 329 -4.20 8.63 -18.32
C ILE A 329 -5.60 8.21 -17.85
N SER A 330 -6.60 9.04 -18.09
CA SER A 330 -8.01 8.67 -17.89
C SER A 330 -8.37 7.49 -18.81
N SER A 331 -9.10 6.50 -18.27
CA SER A 331 -9.57 5.34 -19.04
C SER A 331 -10.46 5.74 -20.23
N GLU A 332 -11.22 6.84 -20.11
CA GLU A 332 -12.05 7.37 -21.20
C GLU A 332 -11.23 7.98 -22.34
N GLU A 333 -10.02 8.44 -22.05
CA GLU A 333 -9.19 9.23 -22.96
C GLU A 333 -7.95 8.45 -23.45
N LYS A 334 -7.87 7.15 -23.14
CA LYS A 334 -6.78 6.24 -23.55
C LYS A 334 -6.58 6.13 -25.07
N ASP A 335 -7.60 6.45 -25.85
CA ASP A 335 -7.59 6.43 -27.31
C ASP A 335 -7.55 7.84 -27.94
N SER A 336 -7.16 8.84 -27.15
CA SER A 336 -7.06 10.25 -27.57
C SER A 336 -5.61 10.75 -27.55
N ASP A 337 -5.42 12.05 -27.81
CA ASP A 337 -4.13 12.69 -27.59
C ASP A 337 -3.81 12.74 -26.09
N TRP A 338 -2.62 12.29 -25.72
CA TRP A 338 -2.17 12.23 -24.32
C TRP A 338 -1.46 13.51 -23.90
N PHE A 339 -1.55 14.58 -24.68
CA PHE A 339 -0.97 15.86 -24.32
C PHE A 339 -1.57 16.37 -23.00
N GLY A 340 -0.70 16.79 -22.09
CA GLY A 340 -1.09 17.42 -20.84
C GLY A 340 -1.32 16.50 -19.63
N TYR A 341 -1.37 15.17 -19.77
CA TYR A 341 -1.53 14.24 -18.63
C TYR A 341 -0.31 14.19 -17.70
N ASN A 342 -0.40 13.40 -16.62
CA ASN A 342 0.74 13.09 -15.78
C ASN A 342 1.69 12.15 -16.53
N TYR A 343 2.94 12.57 -16.76
CA TYR A 343 3.90 11.73 -17.47
C TYR A 343 5.36 12.02 -17.09
N LEU A 344 6.17 10.97 -17.14
CA LEU A 344 7.61 11.00 -16.96
C LEU A 344 8.28 10.38 -18.20
N PHE A 345 9.14 11.13 -18.88
CA PHE A 345 9.96 10.62 -19.98
C PHE A 345 11.36 10.27 -19.49
N ILE A 346 11.82 9.06 -19.82
CA ILE A 346 13.16 8.59 -19.44
C ILE A 346 14.22 9.08 -20.42
N ASN A 347 13.83 9.31 -21.67
CA ASN A 347 14.67 9.91 -22.69
C ASN A 347 13.82 10.65 -23.74
N ASP A 348 14.37 11.74 -24.25
CA ASP A 348 13.86 12.46 -25.42
C ASP A 348 14.87 12.42 -26.59
N SER A 349 14.59 13.17 -27.66
CA SER A 349 15.48 13.26 -28.83
C SER A 349 16.88 13.81 -28.55
N GLN A 350 17.06 14.47 -27.40
CA GLN A 350 18.32 15.03 -26.92
C GLN A 350 18.95 14.19 -25.79
N GLY A 351 18.30 13.10 -25.37
CA GLY A 351 18.70 12.28 -24.24
C GLY A 351 18.37 12.89 -22.87
N ASN A 352 17.53 13.92 -22.79
CA ASN A 352 17.06 14.43 -21.50
C ASN A 352 15.97 13.53 -20.92
N CYS A 353 15.78 13.60 -19.60
CA CYS A 353 14.69 12.95 -18.89
C CYS A 353 13.91 13.97 -18.06
N GLY A 354 12.62 13.73 -17.79
CA GLY A 354 11.80 14.61 -16.96
C GLY A 354 10.30 14.56 -17.23
N SER A 355 9.65 15.72 -17.13
CA SER A 355 8.23 15.98 -17.41
C SER A 355 8.10 17.42 -17.90
N ASN A 356 7.07 17.76 -18.69
CA ASN A 356 6.80 19.15 -19.04
C ASN A 356 6.20 19.96 -17.88
N ASN A 357 5.74 19.32 -16.81
CA ASN A 357 5.25 20.02 -15.61
C ASN A 357 6.37 20.23 -14.58
N TYR A 358 7.27 21.17 -14.87
CA TYR A 358 8.48 21.41 -14.06
C TYR A 358 8.21 21.76 -12.59
N GLN A 359 7.06 22.38 -12.28
CA GLN A 359 6.74 22.80 -10.91
C GLN A 359 6.54 21.62 -9.95
N ASN A 360 6.13 20.47 -10.47
CA ASN A 360 5.82 19.28 -9.68
C ASN A 360 6.87 18.17 -9.82
N LEU A 361 8.00 18.46 -10.47
CA LEU A 361 9.02 17.48 -10.81
C LEU A 361 10.27 17.67 -9.95
N THR A 362 10.65 16.62 -9.23
CA THR A 362 11.96 16.51 -8.57
C THR A 362 12.84 15.58 -9.40
N LYS A 363 14.08 16.01 -9.68
CA LYS A 363 15.10 15.20 -10.36
C LYS A 363 16.29 15.00 -9.44
N GLN A 364 16.79 13.77 -9.35
CA GLN A 364 18.01 13.44 -8.63
C GLN A 364 18.91 12.58 -9.52
N GLY A 365 20.22 12.77 -9.40
CA GLY A 365 21.22 12.00 -10.14
C GLY A 365 21.50 12.50 -11.57
N ILE A 366 22.07 11.62 -12.39
CA ILE A 366 22.46 11.90 -13.79
C ILE A 366 21.31 11.58 -14.78
N LYS A 367 21.48 11.85 -16.08
CA LYS A 367 20.45 11.48 -17.07
C LYS A 367 20.45 9.97 -17.31
N PHE A 368 19.28 9.36 -17.48
CA PHE A 368 19.19 7.93 -17.83
C PHE A 368 20.01 7.59 -19.08
N SER A 369 20.03 8.46 -20.09
CA SER A 369 20.79 8.24 -21.32
C SER A 369 22.30 8.10 -21.11
N GLU A 370 22.86 8.67 -20.03
CA GLU A 370 24.30 8.65 -19.77
C GLU A 370 24.80 7.28 -19.32
N PHE A 371 23.96 6.49 -18.64
CA PHE A 371 24.38 5.21 -18.06
C PHE A 371 23.52 4.01 -18.45
N MET A 372 22.31 4.19 -18.99
CA MET A 372 21.45 3.06 -19.30
C MET A 372 22.07 2.14 -20.36
N GLU A 373 21.94 0.83 -20.15
CA GLU A 373 22.39 -0.23 -21.04
C GLU A 373 21.19 -1.11 -21.44
N ASP A 374 21.08 -1.39 -22.74
CA ASP A 374 19.99 -2.18 -23.31
C ASP A 374 19.89 -3.56 -22.65
N ASN A 375 18.68 -3.98 -22.26
CA ASN A 375 18.36 -5.25 -21.58
C ASN A 375 19.08 -5.50 -20.23
N LYS A 376 19.84 -4.53 -19.72
CA LYS A 376 20.55 -4.65 -18.44
C LYS A 376 19.99 -3.72 -17.38
N THR A 377 19.77 -2.45 -17.72
CA THR A 377 19.21 -1.48 -16.78
C THR A 377 17.75 -1.81 -16.48
N VAL A 378 17.43 -1.94 -15.20
CA VAL A 378 16.05 -2.14 -14.71
C VAL A 378 15.51 -0.82 -14.24
N PHE A 379 14.41 -0.38 -14.85
CA PHE A 379 13.67 0.80 -14.48
C PHE A 379 12.50 0.40 -13.57
N ASN A 380 12.45 1.02 -12.40
CA ASN A 380 11.36 0.92 -11.46
C ASN A 380 10.39 2.08 -11.74
N VAL A 381 9.16 1.76 -12.12
CA VAL A 381 8.08 2.73 -12.31
C VAL A 381 7.09 2.52 -11.17
N VAL A 382 7.01 3.50 -10.27
CA VAL A 382 6.17 3.45 -9.07
C VAL A 382 5.11 4.54 -9.15
N PHE A 383 3.85 4.18 -8.92
CA PHE A 383 2.81 5.19 -8.80
C PHE A 383 1.76 4.80 -7.77
N ASN A 384 1.29 5.81 -7.03
CA ASN A 384 0.18 5.73 -6.09
C ASN A 384 -0.66 7.00 -6.23
N TYR A 385 -1.95 6.81 -6.54
CA TYR A 385 -2.84 7.93 -6.81
C TYR A 385 -3.24 8.70 -5.55
N GLN A 386 -3.44 8.01 -4.42
CA GLN A 386 -3.77 8.61 -3.12
C GLN A 386 -2.62 9.49 -2.59
N ASP A 387 -1.40 8.98 -2.67
CA ASP A 387 -0.18 9.68 -2.24
C ASP A 387 0.29 10.73 -3.27
N LYS A 388 -0.41 10.81 -4.42
CA LYS A 388 -0.06 11.66 -5.56
C LYS A 388 1.37 11.44 -6.04
N LEU A 389 1.86 10.19 -5.99
CA LEU A 389 3.23 9.83 -6.34
C LEU A 389 3.27 9.23 -7.74
N PHE A 390 4.12 9.76 -8.61
CA PHE A 390 4.54 9.10 -9.83
C PHE A 390 6.07 9.19 -9.95
N GLU A 391 6.75 8.06 -9.97
CA GLU A 391 8.19 7.99 -9.81
C GLU A 391 8.81 6.99 -10.81
N VAL A 392 9.98 7.34 -11.33
CA VAL A 392 10.81 6.46 -12.16
C VAL A 392 12.26 6.52 -11.68
N TYR A 393 12.88 5.37 -11.42
CA TYR A 393 14.30 5.27 -11.03
C TYR A 393 14.94 3.95 -11.49
N ASP A 394 16.26 3.91 -11.59
CA ASP A 394 16.99 2.65 -11.83
C ASP A 394 17.30 1.91 -10.51
N ASP A 395 17.55 0.60 -10.55
CA ASP A 395 17.83 -0.21 -9.34
C ASP A 395 19.00 0.32 -8.47
N GLU A 396 19.98 1.01 -9.07
CA GLU A 396 21.11 1.62 -8.35
C GLU A 396 20.85 3.08 -7.92
N LYS A 397 19.67 3.63 -8.26
CA LYS A 397 19.29 5.03 -8.04
C LYS A 397 20.31 6.05 -8.55
N LYS A 398 20.99 5.73 -9.65
CA LYS A 398 21.84 6.68 -10.38
C LYS A 398 21.04 7.84 -10.95
N ALA A 399 19.77 7.62 -11.27
CA ALA A 399 18.81 8.63 -11.67
C ALA A 399 17.42 8.34 -11.09
N GLN A 400 16.73 9.42 -10.69
CA GLN A 400 15.39 9.34 -10.12
C GLN A 400 14.59 10.56 -10.54
N LEU A 401 13.38 10.32 -11.04
CA LEU A 401 12.37 11.32 -11.36
C LEU A 401 11.17 11.09 -10.45
N ILE A 402 10.72 12.12 -9.74
CA ILE A 402 9.51 12.08 -8.91
C ILE A 402 8.62 13.22 -9.36
N GLN A 403 7.39 12.90 -9.77
CA GLN A 403 6.35 13.85 -10.10
C GLN A 403 5.18 13.73 -9.12
N ILE A 404 4.68 14.88 -8.66
CA ILE A 404 3.40 14.95 -7.95
C ILE A 404 2.26 14.84 -8.98
N ILE A 405 1.41 13.82 -8.83
CA ILE A 405 0.24 13.59 -9.69
C ILE A 405 -0.74 14.75 -9.56
N ASP A 406 -1.05 15.36 -10.70
CA ASP A 406 -2.17 16.29 -10.84
C ASP A 406 -3.46 15.50 -11.06
N TRP A 407 -4.25 15.39 -10.00
CA TRP A 407 -5.47 14.61 -9.96
C TRP A 407 -6.58 15.13 -10.87
N GLN A 408 -6.54 16.41 -11.25
CA GLN A 408 -7.57 17.02 -12.09
C GLN A 408 -7.52 16.49 -13.54
N LYS A 409 -6.39 15.92 -13.93
CA LYS A 409 -6.12 15.36 -15.26
C LYS A 409 -6.55 13.91 -15.40
N THR A 410 -6.96 13.26 -14.31
CA THR A 410 -7.28 11.82 -14.25
C THR A 410 -8.50 11.61 -13.35
N LYS A 411 -9.60 12.32 -13.65
CA LYS A 411 -10.79 12.42 -12.78
C LYS A 411 -11.46 11.07 -12.51
N GLN A 412 -11.48 10.16 -13.48
CA GLN A 412 -12.10 8.84 -13.38
C GLN A 412 -11.06 7.72 -13.26
N ASP A 413 -11.47 6.46 -13.48
CA ASP A 413 -10.56 5.31 -13.62
C ASP A 413 -9.37 5.67 -14.50
N PHE A 414 -8.20 5.15 -14.15
CA PHE A 414 -6.97 5.46 -14.87
C PHE A 414 -6.30 4.20 -15.39
N VAL A 415 -5.45 4.40 -16.39
CA VAL A 415 -4.60 3.37 -17.00
C VAL A 415 -3.16 3.83 -16.97
N PHE A 416 -2.23 2.88 -16.92
CA PHE A 416 -0.82 3.13 -17.12
C PHE A 416 -0.49 3.09 -18.62
N GLY A 417 -0.09 4.22 -19.17
CA GLY A 417 0.27 4.39 -20.58
C GLY A 417 1.78 4.34 -20.81
N ILE A 418 2.17 3.81 -21.97
CA ILE A 418 3.53 3.90 -22.48
C ILE A 418 3.47 4.45 -23.90
N GLN A 419 4.22 5.52 -24.16
CA GLN A 419 4.35 6.11 -25.48
C GLN A 419 5.79 6.06 -25.96
N PHE A 420 5.99 5.53 -27.16
CA PHE A 420 7.29 5.49 -27.82
C PHE A 420 7.23 6.24 -29.15
N CYS A 421 8.19 7.13 -29.40
CA CYS A 421 8.38 7.79 -30.69
C CYS A 421 9.84 7.69 -31.10
N GLN A 422 10.11 7.19 -32.30
CA GLN A 422 11.47 7.15 -32.83
C GLN A 422 11.94 8.53 -33.28
N ASN A 423 13.25 8.76 -33.16
CA ASN A 423 13.88 9.90 -33.82
C ASN A 423 13.73 9.78 -35.35
N TYR A 424 13.71 10.91 -36.06
CA TYR A 424 13.50 10.97 -37.51
C TYR A 424 14.65 10.37 -38.35
N ASN A 425 15.77 10.00 -37.72
CA ASN A 425 16.92 9.41 -38.41
C ASN A 425 16.68 7.92 -38.73
N GLN A 426 16.80 7.56 -40.01
CA GLN A 426 16.73 6.17 -40.46
C GLN A 426 18.08 5.45 -40.36
N PRO A 427 18.10 4.12 -40.12
CA PRO A 427 16.95 3.28 -39.83
C PRO A 427 16.37 3.58 -38.44
N TYR A 428 15.04 3.58 -38.32
CA TYR A 428 14.42 3.78 -37.02
C TYR A 428 14.85 2.65 -36.06
N PRO A 429 15.13 2.95 -34.79
CA PRO A 429 15.41 1.92 -33.80
C PRO A 429 14.13 1.15 -33.48
N LYS A 430 14.25 -0.16 -33.20
CA LYS A 430 13.19 -0.86 -32.48
C LYS A 430 13.29 -0.53 -31.00
N CYS A 431 12.17 -0.67 -30.29
CA CYS A 431 12.17 -0.64 -28.84
C CYS A 431 11.51 -1.90 -28.31
N ARG A 432 12.16 -2.58 -27.37
CA ARG A 432 11.60 -3.72 -26.65
C ARG A 432 11.52 -3.40 -25.18
N LEU A 433 10.36 -3.68 -24.61
CA LEU A 433 10.12 -3.60 -23.18
C LEU A 433 9.86 -5.01 -22.65
N GLU A 434 10.53 -5.37 -21.57
CA GLU A 434 10.27 -6.58 -20.81
C GLU A 434 9.91 -6.19 -19.38
N ILE A 435 8.66 -6.42 -18.99
CA ILE A 435 8.20 -6.14 -17.62
C ILE A 435 8.49 -7.37 -16.78
N ILE A 436 9.62 -7.32 -16.06
CA ILE A 436 10.16 -8.46 -15.32
C ILE A 436 9.43 -8.70 -14.00
N ASP A 437 8.83 -7.66 -13.42
CA ASP A 437 8.03 -7.78 -12.19
C ASP A 437 6.94 -6.71 -12.12
N ILE A 438 5.82 -7.05 -11.49
CA ILE A 438 4.70 -6.15 -11.25
C ILE A 438 4.17 -6.46 -9.86
N GLN A 439 4.35 -5.50 -8.97
CA GLN A 439 3.87 -5.55 -7.60
C GLN A 439 2.70 -4.59 -7.46
N CYS A 440 1.70 -5.05 -6.73
CA CYS A 440 0.53 -4.24 -6.38
C CYS A 440 0.25 -4.49 -4.90
N TYR A 441 0.23 -3.42 -4.11
CA TYR A 441 0.01 -3.46 -2.66
C TYR A 441 -0.86 -2.31 -2.19
#